data_AF-A0A1C5CYW3-F1
#
_entry.id   AF-A0A1C5CYW3-F1
#
_cell.length_a   1.000
_cell.length_b   1.000
_cell.length_c   1.000
_cell.angle_alpha   90.00
_cell.angle_beta   90.00
_cell.angle_gamma   90.00
#
_symmetry.space_group_name_H-M   'P 1'
#
loop_
_entity.id
_entity.type
_entity.pdbx_description
1 polymer ?
#
loop_
_entity_poly.entity_id
_entity_poly.type
_entity_poly.pdbx_seq_one_letter_code
_entity_poly.pdbx_strand_id
1 'polypeptide(L)'
;MAGVPLRVEILRAGEEHVEQIARLAESRSLNRPDGTPGSVEGGFLVSAYSEADYRARLETAEHFYVAVKGGQVLAFLLAYSSDRVEPDEWLNRRIKTTLGNFLVIKQICVAQDAARGGIASMLYYHVLDQWDESPVIAAVVNDPPNDASARFHHKLGFQELTRLTPPDGLPRVVWVWRKPREAMLHAQYGIAVDLYKHEDNLNWQKLNNFFYITAGLAAATAFCLGKEGAGGSLGKGLAMIIAVIGIGVSLGFSLMLRFGRQYLLARKEAVIDLEEYMAWHGGERIVNRRTDDPRSAYLKVSPTGAIMMLLPVLVAACWLAVLGVLIAD
;
A
#
# COMPACT_ATOMS: atom_id res chain seq x y z
N MET A 1 -7.97 -6.96 50.05
CA MET A 1 -8.69 -6.76 48.78
C MET A 1 -7.69 -6.22 47.77
N ALA A 2 -7.22 -7.07 46.85
CA ALA A 2 -6.34 -6.63 45.77
C ALA A 2 -7.20 -5.80 44.79
N GLY A 3 -6.87 -4.52 44.64
CA GLY A 3 -7.59 -3.61 43.77
C GLY A 3 -7.56 -4.11 42.33
N VAL A 4 -8.73 -4.22 41.70
CA VAL A 4 -8.83 -4.47 40.26
C VAL A 4 -8.01 -3.38 39.54
N PRO A 5 -7.05 -3.74 38.66
CA PRO A 5 -6.26 -2.75 37.96
C PRO A 5 -7.20 -1.88 37.11
N LEU A 6 -7.25 -0.58 37.44
CA LEU A 6 -8.05 0.40 36.71
C LEU A 6 -7.59 0.42 35.24
N ARG A 7 -8.48 -0.01 34.34
CA ARG A 7 -8.25 0.05 32.90
C ARG A 7 -8.55 1.45 32.39
N VAL A 8 -7.97 1.80 31.24
CA VAL A 8 -8.32 3.03 30.52
C VAL A 8 -9.64 2.78 29.80
N GLU A 9 -10.62 3.64 30.02
CA GLU A 9 -11.94 3.60 29.39
C GLU A 9 -12.08 4.76 28.41
N ILE A 10 -12.70 4.52 27.26
CA ILE A 10 -13.02 5.57 26.28
C ILE A 10 -14.47 5.96 26.49
N LEU A 11 -14.70 7.24 26.80
CA LEU A 11 -16.03 7.80 27.06
C LEU A 11 -16.27 8.98 26.12
N ARG A 12 -17.53 9.25 25.80
CA ARG A 12 -17.90 10.52 25.16
C ARG A 12 -17.62 11.65 26.15
N ALA A 13 -17.03 12.74 25.66
CA ALA A 13 -16.78 13.92 26.47
C ALA A 13 -18.12 14.55 26.90
N GLY A 14 -18.15 15.05 28.13
CA GLY A 14 -19.31 15.65 28.77
C GLY A 14 -18.88 16.87 29.59
N GLU A 15 -19.83 17.60 30.17
CA GLU A 15 -19.55 18.82 30.94
C GLU A 15 -18.58 18.54 32.09
N GLU A 16 -18.70 17.37 32.73
CA GLU A 16 -17.83 16.90 33.81
C GLU A 16 -16.35 16.73 33.40
N HIS A 17 -16.07 16.67 32.10
CA HIS A 17 -14.74 16.48 31.55
C HIS A 17 -14.07 17.79 31.11
N VAL A 18 -14.82 18.88 30.88
CA VAL A 18 -14.35 20.10 30.21
C VAL A 18 -13.15 20.74 30.93
N GLU A 19 -13.23 20.88 32.25
CA GLU A 19 -12.15 21.46 33.06
C GLU A 19 -10.86 20.61 32.98
N GLN A 20 -10.99 19.28 32.94
CA GLN A 20 -9.82 18.40 32.80
C GLN A 20 -9.25 18.42 31.37
N ILE A 21 -10.11 18.50 30.35
CA ILE A 21 -9.72 18.62 28.94
C ILE A 21 -8.94 19.92 28.72
N ALA A 22 -9.46 21.05 29.20
CA ALA A 22 -8.82 22.36 29.03
C ALA A 22 -7.46 22.42 29.73
N ARG A 23 -7.38 21.96 30.98
CA ARG A 23 -6.09 21.84 31.70
C ARG A 23 -5.10 20.93 30.99
N LEU A 24 -5.57 19.79 30.47
CA LEU A 24 -4.72 18.88 29.70
C LEU A 24 -4.24 19.54 28.41
N ALA A 25 -5.11 20.23 27.67
CA ALA A 25 -4.74 20.95 26.46
C ALA A 25 -3.69 22.04 26.74
N GLU A 26 -3.90 22.84 27.78
CA GLU A 26 -2.96 23.87 28.22
C GLU A 26 -1.59 23.28 28.57
N SER A 27 -1.57 22.16 29.31
CA SER A 27 -0.32 21.46 29.68
C SER A 27 0.47 20.89 28.49
N ARG A 28 -0.13 20.85 27.29
CA ARG A 28 0.48 20.33 26.06
C ARG A 28 0.53 21.39 24.94
N SER A 29 0.15 22.63 25.24
CA SER A 29 0.10 23.72 24.27
C SER A 29 1.49 24.28 23.98
N LEU A 30 1.75 24.60 22.71
CA LEU A 30 2.92 25.38 22.27
C LEU A 30 2.68 26.89 22.34
N ASN A 31 1.43 27.29 22.60
CA ASN A 31 1.02 28.68 22.75
C ASN A 31 0.54 28.92 24.18
N ARG A 32 0.89 30.06 24.75
CA ARG A 32 0.30 30.55 26.00
C ARG A 32 -1.18 30.94 25.80
N PRO A 33 -1.96 31.07 26.88
CA PRO A 33 -3.36 31.49 26.81
C PRO A 33 -3.58 32.86 26.15
N ASP A 34 -2.57 33.73 26.15
CA ASP A 34 -2.56 35.04 25.49
C ASP A 34 -2.19 34.97 23.99
N GLY A 35 -2.00 33.77 23.44
CA GLY A 35 -1.63 33.54 22.03
C GLY A 35 -0.14 33.71 21.73
N THR A 36 0.69 34.02 22.73
CA THR A 36 2.15 34.12 22.54
C THR A 36 2.82 32.75 22.52
N PRO A 37 3.92 32.55 21.76
CA PRO A 37 4.65 31.28 21.78
C PRO A 37 5.15 30.95 23.18
N GLY A 38 4.81 29.77 23.70
CA GLY A 38 5.25 29.24 24.98
C GLY A 38 5.95 27.91 24.81
N SER A 39 7.20 27.78 25.27
CA SER A 39 7.91 26.50 25.18
C SER A 39 7.52 25.59 26.34
N VAL A 40 6.41 24.86 26.21
CA VAL A 40 6.14 23.70 27.06
C VAL A 40 6.95 22.52 26.54
N GLU A 41 7.82 21.96 27.37
CA GLU A 41 8.67 20.83 26.99
C GLU A 41 7.82 19.62 26.58
N GLY A 42 7.98 19.20 25.32
CA GLY A 42 7.19 18.11 24.72
C GLY A 42 5.74 18.48 24.37
N GLY A 43 5.34 19.75 24.45
CA GLY A 43 4.06 20.25 23.94
C GLY A 43 3.96 20.08 22.42
N PHE A 44 2.73 20.02 21.91
CA PHE A 44 2.46 19.83 20.48
C PHE A 44 1.12 20.38 19.99
N LEU A 45 0.23 20.82 20.89
CA LEU A 45 -1.02 21.46 20.50
C LEU A 45 -0.77 22.90 20.09
N VAL A 46 -1.30 23.29 18.93
CA VAL A 46 -1.17 24.65 18.39
C VAL A 46 -2.45 25.48 18.61
N SER A 47 -3.62 24.83 18.69
CA SER A 47 -4.88 25.55 18.94
C SER A 47 -5.03 25.87 20.42
N ALA A 48 -5.17 27.15 20.74
CA ALA A 48 -5.40 27.64 22.10
C ALA A 48 -6.91 27.72 22.40
N TYR A 49 -7.55 26.56 22.56
CA TYR A 49 -8.96 26.50 22.96
C TYR A 49 -9.10 26.75 24.46
N SER A 50 -10.04 27.62 24.82
CA SER A 50 -10.49 27.86 26.18
C SER A 50 -11.48 26.78 26.63
N GLU A 51 -11.80 26.76 27.93
CA GLU A 51 -12.91 25.93 28.44
C GLU A 51 -14.24 26.21 27.73
N ALA A 52 -14.51 27.48 27.39
CA ALA A 52 -15.73 27.86 26.68
C ALA A 52 -15.76 27.26 25.26
N ASP A 53 -14.62 27.21 24.58
CA ASP A 53 -14.50 26.58 23.26
C ASP A 53 -14.74 25.07 23.36
N TYR A 54 -14.12 24.40 24.34
CA TYR A 54 -14.35 22.97 24.55
C TYR A 54 -15.80 22.66 24.92
N ARG A 55 -16.44 23.49 25.75
CA ARG A 55 -17.86 23.36 26.08
C ARG A 55 -18.74 23.49 24.82
N ALA A 56 -18.50 24.49 23.97
CA ALA A 56 -19.23 24.64 22.71
C ALA A 56 -19.02 23.45 21.75
N ARG A 57 -17.86 22.79 21.82
CA ARG A 57 -17.57 21.59 21.04
C ARG A 57 -18.28 20.33 21.52
N LEU A 58 -18.77 20.27 22.77
CA LEU A 58 -19.58 19.14 23.24
C LEU A 58 -20.86 18.95 22.39
N GLU A 59 -21.44 20.06 21.92
CA GLU A 59 -22.68 20.06 21.13
C GLU A 59 -22.41 19.89 19.62
N THR A 60 -21.30 20.45 19.13
CA THR A 60 -21.03 20.57 17.69
C THR A 60 -20.15 19.45 17.15
N ALA A 61 -19.32 18.80 17.97
CA ALA A 61 -18.46 17.74 17.53
C ALA A 61 -19.09 16.36 17.76
N GLU A 62 -19.39 15.65 16.66
CA GLU A 62 -20.00 14.32 16.74
C GLU A 62 -19.08 13.31 17.43
N HIS A 63 -17.76 13.51 17.32
CA HIS A 63 -16.73 12.61 17.84
C HIS A 63 -15.81 13.34 18.81
N PHE A 64 -16.32 13.63 20.00
CA PHE A 64 -15.53 14.15 21.11
C PHE A 64 -15.43 13.10 22.23
N TYR A 65 -14.26 12.52 22.41
CA TYR A 65 -14.01 11.44 23.36
C TYR A 65 -12.85 11.74 24.30
N VAL A 66 -12.93 11.17 25.50
CA VAL A 66 -11.88 11.19 26.51
C VAL A 66 -11.45 9.77 26.84
N ALA A 67 -10.17 9.59 27.15
CA ALA A 67 -9.65 8.37 27.75
C ALA A 67 -9.46 8.60 29.25
N VAL A 68 -10.22 7.86 30.07
CA VAL A 68 -10.28 8.06 31.53
C VAL A 68 -9.69 6.87 32.25
N LYS A 69 -8.92 7.12 33.32
CA LYS A 69 -8.44 6.09 34.24
C LYS A 69 -8.61 6.58 35.67
N GLY A 70 -9.44 5.89 36.46
CA GLY A 70 -9.71 6.28 37.85
C GLY A 70 -10.29 7.69 38.00
N GLY A 71 -11.14 8.12 37.06
CA GLY A 71 -11.76 9.45 37.04
C GLY A 71 -10.89 10.58 36.48
N GLN A 72 -9.62 10.31 36.15
CA GLN A 72 -8.72 11.27 35.54
C GLN A 72 -8.72 11.14 34.01
N VAL A 73 -8.90 12.26 33.30
CA VAL A 73 -8.73 12.33 31.85
C VAL A 73 -7.25 12.29 31.49
N LEU A 74 -6.83 11.21 30.82
CA LEU A 74 -5.45 11.00 30.34
C LEU A 74 -5.25 11.47 28.91
N ALA A 75 -6.32 11.51 28.11
CA ALA A 75 -6.28 11.94 26.72
C ALA A 75 -7.66 12.38 26.25
N PHE A 76 -7.72 13.17 25.18
CA PHE A 76 -8.95 13.47 24.47
C PHE A 76 -8.72 13.52 22.96
N LEU A 77 -9.78 13.24 22.20
CA LEU A 77 -9.83 13.41 20.75
C LEU A 77 -11.09 14.19 20.39
N LEU A 78 -10.91 15.25 19.61
CA LEU A 78 -11.97 16.09 19.06
C LEU A 78 -12.01 15.94 17.54
N ALA A 79 -13.11 15.43 17.01
CA ALA A 79 -13.36 15.28 15.58
C ALA A 79 -14.82 15.58 15.22
N TYR A 80 -15.02 16.09 14.00
CA TYR A 80 -16.34 16.47 13.51
C TYR A 80 -16.44 16.37 12.00
N SER A 81 -17.67 16.22 11.52
CA SER A 81 -17.97 16.10 10.10
C SER A 81 -17.73 17.42 9.36
N SER A 82 -17.51 17.33 8.05
CA SER A 82 -17.35 18.49 7.17
C SER A 82 -18.55 19.44 7.17
N ASP A 83 -19.70 19.02 7.69
CA ASP A 83 -20.91 19.84 7.83
C ASP A 83 -20.89 20.73 9.07
N ARG A 84 -19.97 20.46 10.00
CA ARG A 84 -19.70 21.26 11.21
C ARG A 84 -18.51 22.20 11.05
N VAL A 85 -17.89 22.24 9.87
CA VAL A 85 -16.77 23.14 9.57
C VAL A 85 -17.23 24.59 9.59
N GLU A 86 -16.59 25.41 10.41
CA GLU A 86 -16.95 26.82 10.58
C GLU A 86 -16.45 27.71 9.43
N PRO A 87 -17.07 28.88 9.18
CA PRO A 87 -16.75 29.74 8.05
C PRO A 87 -15.29 30.22 7.99
N ASP A 88 -14.67 30.40 9.16
CA ASP A 88 -13.30 30.87 9.37
C ASP A 88 -12.24 29.75 9.27
N GLU A 89 -12.66 28.49 9.21
CA GLU A 89 -11.77 27.33 9.02
C GLU A 89 -11.32 27.17 7.57
N TRP A 90 -10.50 28.12 7.09
CA TRP A 90 -10.05 28.20 5.69
C TRP A 90 -9.54 26.86 5.13
N LEU A 91 -8.69 26.16 5.87
CA LEU A 91 -8.08 24.90 5.43
C LEU A 91 -9.14 23.80 5.25
N ASN A 92 -10.03 23.62 6.21
CA ASN A 92 -11.06 22.59 6.14
C ASN A 92 -12.07 22.88 5.03
N ARG A 93 -12.41 24.15 4.79
CA ARG A 93 -13.24 24.56 3.64
C ARG A 93 -12.56 24.27 2.31
N ARG A 94 -11.26 24.58 2.19
CA ARG A 94 -10.47 24.28 0.99
C ARG A 94 -10.39 22.78 0.72
N ILE A 95 -10.32 21.96 1.77
CA ILE A 95 -10.36 20.51 1.62
C ILE A 95 -11.76 20.04 1.21
N LYS A 96 -12.84 20.62 1.75
CA LYS A 96 -14.24 20.28 1.40
C LYS A 96 -14.51 20.49 -0.08
N THR A 97 -13.98 21.55 -0.67
CA THR A 97 -14.13 21.79 -2.12
C THR A 97 -13.47 20.72 -3.00
N THR A 98 -12.51 19.96 -2.46
CA THR A 98 -11.76 18.94 -3.21
C THR A 98 -12.23 17.53 -2.90
N LEU A 99 -12.48 17.21 -1.63
CA LEU A 99 -12.82 15.86 -1.18
C LEU A 99 -14.32 15.61 -1.01
N GLY A 100 -15.15 16.65 -1.04
CA GLY A 100 -16.55 16.54 -0.63
C GLY A 100 -16.66 16.35 0.88
N ASN A 101 -17.50 15.41 1.31
CA ASN A 101 -17.72 15.14 2.72
C ASN A 101 -16.56 14.37 3.35
N PHE A 102 -16.18 14.72 4.57
CA PHE A 102 -15.12 14.06 5.33
C PHE A 102 -15.33 14.23 6.84
N LEU A 103 -14.62 13.43 7.64
CA LEU A 103 -14.43 13.69 9.07
C LEU A 103 -13.06 14.33 9.30
N VAL A 104 -12.98 15.43 10.06
CA VAL A 104 -11.71 16.02 10.47
C VAL A 104 -11.41 15.71 11.93
N ILE A 105 -10.24 15.11 12.18
CA ILE A 105 -9.67 15.03 13.52
C ILE A 105 -8.97 16.37 13.77
N LYS A 106 -9.64 17.22 14.56
CA LYS A 106 -9.20 18.60 14.84
C LYS A 106 -8.13 18.64 15.90
N GLN A 107 -8.30 17.87 16.97
CA GLN A 107 -7.32 17.78 18.04
C GLN A 107 -7.24 16.35 18.59
N ILE A 108 -6.03 15.96 18.95
CA ILE A 108 -5.74 14.80 19.78
C ILE A 108 -4.77 15.28 20.84
N CYS A 109 -4.98 14.93 22.10
CA CYS A 109 -4.09 15.30 23.18
C CYS A 109 -3.91 14.11 24.12
N VAL A 110 -2.69 13.88 24.60
CA VAL A 110 -2.37 12.87 25.60
C VAL A 110 -1.49 13.50 26.67
N ALA A 111 -1.79 13.19 27.93
CA ALA A 111 -0.99 13.59 29.07
C ALA A 111 0.44 13.06 28.94
N GLN A 112 1.41 13.86 29.39
CA GLN A 112 2.84 13.56 29.20
C GLN A 112 3.25 12.23 29.88
N ASP A 113 2.70 11.95 31.06
CA ASP A 113 2.91 10.73 31.84
C ASP A 113 2.20 9.50 31.27
N ALA A 114 1.16 9.71 30.46
CA ALA A 114 0.41 8.68 29.76
C ALA A 114 0.86 8.48 28.28
N ALA A 115 1.81 9.28 27.82
CA ALA A 115 2.34 9.22 26.47
C ALA A 115 3.03 7.88 26.18
N ARG A 116 3.11 7.52 24.89
CA ARG A 116 3.71 6.25 24.40
C ARG A 116 3.03 4.97 24.91
N GLY A 117 1.95 5.05 25.69
CA GLY A 117 1.13 3.91 26.13
C GLY A 117 0.06 3.45 25.13
N GLY A 118 0.00 4.03 23.93
CA GLY A 118 -0.97 3.64 22.89
C GLY A 118 -2.35 4.31 22.99
N ILE A 119 -2.59 5.17 23.98
CA ILE A 119 -3.91 5.82 24.22
C ILE A 119 -4.38 6.64 23.01
N ALA A 120 -3.49 7.40 22.36
CA ALA A 120 -3.85 8.14 21.14
C ALA A 120 -4.32 7.21 20.02
N SER A 121 -3.67 6.05 19.83
CA SER A 121 -4.09 5.06 18.85
C SER A 121 -5.46 4.47 19.22
N MET A 122 -5.72 4.21 20.49
CA MET A 122 -7.03 3.73 20.95
C MET A 122 -8.16 4.73 20.61
N LEU A 123 -7.95 6.03 20.85
CA LEU A 123 -8.92 7.06 20.51
C LEU A 123 -9.14 7.17 18.99
N TYR A 124 -8.07 7.11 18.18
CA TYR A 124 -8.20 7.09 16.73
C TYR A 124 -8.99 5.87 16.25
N TYR A 125 -8.64 4.66 16.69
CA TYR A 125 -9.37 3.46 16.30
C TYR A 125 -10.83 3.50 16.72
N HIS A 126 -11.15 4.04 17.90
CA HIS A 126 -12.53 4.21 18.35
C HIS A 126 -13.36 5.09 17.40
N VAL A 127 -12.77 6.19 16.89
CA VAL A 127 -13.43 7.07 15.92
C VAL A 127 -13.51 6.43 14.53
N LEU A 128 -12.41 5.82 14.06
CA LEU A 128 -12.35 5.20 12.73
C LEU A 128 -13.31 4.00 12.59
N ASP A 129 -13.55 3.27 13.68
CA ASP A 129 -14.48 2.13 13.71
C ASP A 129 -15.95 2.57 13.63
N GLN A 130 -16.27 3.73 14.22
CA GLN A 130 -17.63 4.28 14.23
C GLN A 130 -17.97 5.13 13.00
N TRP A 131 -16.96 5.68 12.32
CA TRP A 131 -17.17 6.50 11.15
C TRP A 131 -17.31 5.62 9.90
N ASP A 132 -18.52 5.59 9.34
CA ASP A 132 -18.82 4.78 8.15
C ASP A 132 -18.49 5.47 6.83
N GLU A 133 -18.42 6.80 6.82
CA GLU A 133 -18.08 7.55 5.62
C GLU A 133 -16.55 7.65 5.43
N SER A 134 -16.12 8.11 4.26
CA SER A 134 -14.70 8.31 3.95
C SER A 134 -14.57 9.53 3.05
N PRO A 135 -13.52 10.36 3.21
CA PRO A 135 -12.32 10.13 4.02
C PRO A 135 -12.35 10.71 5.45
N VAL A 136 -11.35 10.31 6.26
CA VAL A 136 -11.00 10.96 7.53
C VAL A 136 -9.70 11.73 7.33
N ILE A 137 -9.62 12.97 7.80
CA ILE A 137 -8.45 13.82 7.63
C ILE A 137 -7.89 14.31 8.96
N ALA A 138 -6.59 14.63 9.00
CA ALA A 138 -5.95 15.33 10.10
C ALA A 138 -4.93 16.34 9.52
N ALA A 139 -5.00 17.60 9.95
CA ALA A 139 -4.06 18.63 9.51
C ALA A 139 -3.08 18.96 10.63
N VAL A 140 -1.79 18.83 10.36
CA VAL A 140 -0.71 18.97 11.35
C VAL A 140 0.23 20.09 10.92
N VAL A 141 0.53 21.01 11.83
CA VAL A 141 1.57 22.04 11.60
C VAL A 141 2.93 21.36 11.43
N ASN A 142 3.66 21.74 10.39
CA ASN A 142 4.89 21.08 9.97
C ASN A 142 6.10 22.03 10.00
N ASP A 143 6.05 23.06 10.84
CA ASP A 143 7.20 23.90 11.15
C ASP A 143 7.26 24.17 12.67
N PRO A 144 8.27 23.64 13.38
CA PRO A 144 9.31 22.73 12.88
C PRO A 144 8.74 21.37 12.44
N PRO A 145 9.48 20.58 11.64
CA PRO A 145 9.03 19.24 11.22
C PRO A 145 8.66 18.34 12.40
N ASN A 146 7.50 17.69 12.32
CA ASN A 146 6.97 16.83 13.39
C ASN A 146 7.01 15.35 12.98
N ASP A 147 8.20 14.75 13.01
CA ASP A 147 8.41 13.35 12.63
C ASP A 147 7.64 12.36 13.51
N ALA A 148 7.39 12.73 14.78
CA ALA A 148 6.61 11.89 15.69
C ALA A 148 5.15 11.77 15.23
N SER A 149 4.54 12.90 14.85
CA SER A 149 3.20 12.91 14.26
C SER A 149 3.17 12.20 12.92
N ALA A 150 4.18 12.41 12.06
CA ALA A 150 4.26 11.72 10.78
C ALA A 150 4.32 10.19 10.93
N ARG A 151 5.16 9.67 11.83
CA ARG A 151 5.23 8.22 12.13
C ARG A 151 3.93 7.69 12.73
N PHE A 152 3.28 8.48 13.59
CA PHE A 152 2.00 8.10 14.19
C PHE A 152 0.90 7.93 13.13
N HIS A 153 0.74 8.91 12.23
CA HIS A 153 -0.24 8.85 11.15
C HIS A 153 0.03 7.68 10.18
N HIS A 154 1.28 7.48 9.76
CA HIS A 154 1.65 6.33 8.92
C HIS A 154 1.32 4.99 9.59
N LYS A 155 1.62 4.84 10.89
CA LYS A 155 1.30 3.62 11.65
C LYS A 155 -0.20 3.32 11.66
N LEU A 156 -1.04 4.35 11.63
CA LEU A 156 -2.50 4.24 11.59
C LEU A 156 -3.07 4.10 10.16
N GLY A 157 -2.20 4.02 9.14
CA GLY A 157 -2.61 3.88 7.73
C GLY A 157 -3.04 5.19 7.07
N PHE A 158 -2.78 6.34 7.68
CA PHE A 158 -2.94 7.63 7.00
C PHE A 158 -1.80 7.83 6.00
N GLN A 159 -2.12 8.51 4.91
CA GLN A 159 -1.19 8.91 3.87
C GLN A 159 -1.16 10.43 3.76
N GLU A 160 -0.04 11.00 3.32
CA GLU A 160 0.01 12.43 3.00
C GLU A 160 -0.87 12.73 1.79
N LEU A 161 -1.83 13.65 1.94
CA LEU A 161 -2.69 14.10 0.84
C LEU A 161 -2.09 15.31 0.13
N THR A 162 -1.71 16.32 0.91
CA THR A 162 -1.22 17.60 0.38
C THR A 162 -0.55 18.41 1.49
N ARG A 163 0.17 19.45 1.09
CA ARG A 163 0.76 20.46 1.97
C ARG A 163 0.18 21.82 1.61
N LEU A 164 -0.28 22.55 2.62
CA LEU A 164 -0.93 23.84 2.44
C LEU A 164 -0.44 24.83 3.49
N THR A 165 -0.35 26.10 3.12
CA THR A 165 -0.10 27.20 4.06
C THR A 165 -1.36 28.06 4.12
N PRO A 166 -2.15 27.97 5.20
CA PRO A 166 -3.30 28.84 5.43
C PRO A 166 -2.89 30.32 5.62
N PRO A 167 -3.86 31.25 5.69
CA PRO A 167 -3.59 32.68 5.85
C PRO A 167 -2.80 33.07 7.11
N ASP A 168 -2.72 32.18 8.10
CA ASP A 168 -1.91 32.38 9.31
C ASP A 168 -0.41 32.10 9.10
N GLY A 169 0.01 31.71 7.90
CA GLY A 169 1.40 31.52 7.52
C GLY A 169 2.05 30.22 8.00
N LEU A 170 1.35 29.39 8.78
CA LEU A 170 1.92 28.14 9.31
C LEU A 170 1.72 26.98 8.33
N PRO A 171 2.80 26.38 7.79
CA PRO A 171 2.68 25.28 6.84
C PRO A 171 2.11 24.04 7.52
N ARG A 172 1.18 23.37 6.84
CA ARG A 172 0.49 22.17 7.34
C ARG A 172 0.59 21.03 6.36
N VAL A 173 0.79 19.83 6.88
CA VAL A 173 0.62 18.57 6.16
C VAL A 173 -0.78 18.06 6.46
N VAL A 174 -1.54 17.77 5.40
CA VAL A 174 -2.87 17.16 5.49
C VAL A 174 -2.70 15.65 5.31
N TRP A 175 -3.03 14.91 6.35
CA TRP A 175 -3.08 13.46 6.36
C TRP A 175 -4.48 12.99 6.01
N VAL A 176 -4.59 11.92 5.24
CA VAL A 176 -5.86 11.31 4.85
C VAL A 176 -5.85 9.81 5.14
N TRP A 177 -6.92 9.34 5.75
CA TRP A 177 -7.27 7.93 5.86
C TRP A 177 -8.54 7.69 5.07
N ARG A 178 -8.61 6.57 4.36
CA ARG A 178 -9.76 6.20 3.54
C ARG A 178 -10.26 4.85 4.01
N LYS A 179 -11.55 4.78 4.36
CA LYS A 179 -12.19 3.49 4.66
C LYS A 179 -12.15 2.66 3.37
N PRO A 180 -11.60 1.45 3.40
CA PRO A 180 -11.50 0.65 2.19
C PRO A 180 -12.89 0.22 1.77
N ARG A 181 -13.24 0.48 0.52
CA ARG A 181 -14.50 -0.03 -0.01
C ARG A 181 -14.30 -1.49 -0.35
N GLU A 182 -14.89 -2.39 0.43
CA GLU A 182 -14.75 -3.84 0.25
C GLU A 182 -15.00 -4.27 -1.19
N ALA A 183 -16.08 -3.76 -1.82
CA ALA A 183 -16.38 -4.01 -3.23
C ALA A 183 -15.27 -3.57 -4.19
N MET A 184 -14.59 -2.46 -3.90
CA MET A 184 -13.45 -1.99 -4.70
C MET A 184 -12.25 -2.93 -4.54
N LEU A 185 -11.97 -3.38 -3.31
CA LEU A 185 -10.88 -4.32 -3.05
C LEU A 185 -11.11 -5.66 -3.73
N HIS A 186 -12.32 -6.22 -3.63
CA HIS A 186 -12.69 -7.45 -4.34
C HIS A 186 -12.54 -7.30 -5.86
N ALA A 187 -13.00 -6.16 -6.41
CA ALA A 187 -12.84 -5.88 -7.84
C ALA A 187 -11.37 -5.76 -8.25
N GLN A 188 -10.55 -5.05 -7.48
CA GLN A 188 -9.12 -4.90 -7.72
C GLN A 188 -8.37 -6.23 -7.60
N TYR A 189 -8.70 -7.05 -6.60
CA TYR A 189 -8.15 -8.38 -6.43
C TYR A 189 -8.49 -9.28 -7.63
N GLY A 190 -9.75 -9.28 -8.07
CA GLY A 190 -10.19 -10.00 -9.27
C GLY A 190 -9.39 -9.60 -10.52
N ILE A 191 -9.27 -8.29 -10.77
CA ILE A 191 -8.48 -7.76 -11.90
C ILE A 191 -7.01 -8.17 -11.79
N ALA A 192 -6.42 -8.11 -10.60
CA ALA A 192 -5.03 -8.48 -10.39
C ALA A 192 -4.78 -9.98 -10.66
N VAL A 193 -5.70 -10.84 -10.21
CA VAL A 193 -5.68 -12.29 -10.49
C VAL A 193 -5.84 -12.56 -11.99
N ASP A 194 -6.74 -11.86 -12.67
CA ASP A 194 -6.94 -12.02 -14.12
C ASP A 194 -5.71 -11.58 -14.91
N LEU A 195 -5.07 -10.47 -14.55
CA LEU A 195 -3.81 -10.02 -15.16
C LEU A 195 -2.68 -11.05 -14.95
N TYR A 196 -2.59 -11.64 -13.76
CA TYR A 196 -1.64 -12.70 -13.47
C TYR A 196 -1.88 -13.93 -14.36
N LYS A 197 -3.13 -14.41 -14.43
CA LYS A 197 -3.52 -15.55 -15.29
C LYS A 197 -3.27 -15.27 -16.77
N HIS A 198 -3.58 -14.07 -17.21
CA HIS A 198 -3.37 -13.65 -18.59
C HIS A 198 -1.89 -13.73 -18.97
N GLU A 199 -0.99 -13.21 -18.11
CA GLU A 199 0.45 -13.29 -18.37
C GLU A 199 0.97 -14.73 -18.36
N ASP A 200 0.48 -15.60 -17.47
CA ASP A 200 0.87 -17.02 -17.46
C ASP A 200 0.48 -17.69 -18.77
N ASN A 201 -0.76 -17.49 -19.23
CA ASN A 201 -1.24 -17.99 -20.52
C ASN A 201 -0.41 -17.46 -21.70
N LEU A 202 -0.07 -16.17 -21.71
CA LEU A 202 0.79 -15.60 -22.74
C LEU A 202 2.17 -16.25 -22.76
N ASN A 203 2.77 -16.53 -21.60
CA ASN A 203 4.07 -17.19 -21.53
C ASN A 203 4.01 -18.63 -22.07
N TRP A 204 2.94 -19.37 -21.78
CA TRP A 204 2.72 -20.68 -22.39
C TRP A 204 2.48 -20.62 -23.90
N GLN A 205 1.73 -19.64 -24.38
CA GLN A 205 1.53 -19.44 -25.82
C GLN A 205 2.82 -19.08 -26.55
N LYS A 206 3.67 -18.21 -25.95
CA LYS A 206 5.00 -17.89 -26.47
C LYS A 206 5.85 -19.17 -26.60
N LEU A 207 5.85 -20.02 -25.58
CA LEU A 207 6.57 -21.29 -25.62
C LEU A 207 6.00 -22.25 -26.69
N ASN A 208 4.69 -22.32 -26.85
CA ASN A 208 4.06 -23.14 -27.88
C ASN A 208 4.46 -22.67 -29.30
N ASN A 209 4.39 -21.36 -29.55
CA ASN A 209 4.83 -20.77 -30.82
C ASN A 209 6.31 -21.04 -31.09
N PHE A 210 7.15 -21.00 -30.05
CA PHE A 210 8.56 -21.36 -30.17
C PHE A 210 8.76 -22.80 -30.67
N PHE A 211 7.99 -23.77 -30.16
CA PHE A 211 8.05 -25.15 -30.64
C PHE A 211 7.63 -25.29 -32.10
N TYR A 212 6.53 -24.64 -32.52
CA TYR A 212 6.09 -24.69 -33.92
C TYR A 212 7.13 -24.12 -34.88
N ILE A 213 7.72 -22.97 -34.54
CA ILE A 213 8.75 -22.34 -35.37
C ILE A 213 9.99 -23.24 -35.43
N THR A 214 10.44 -23.78 -34.28
CA THR A 214 11.61 -24.66 -34.23
C THR A 214 11.42 -25.94 -35.03
N ALA A 215 10.25 -26.58 -34.92
CA ALA A 215 9.91 -27.78 -35.68
C ALA A 215 9.87 -27.49 -37.19
N GLY A 216 9.30 -26.36 -37.59
CA GLY A 216 9.28 -25.91 -38.99
C GLY A 216 10.68 -25.65 -39.54
N LEU A 217 11.54 -24.98 -38.78
CA LEU A 217 12.94 -24.76 -39.15
C LEU A 217 13.70 -26.09 -39.27
N ALA A 218 13.53 -27.01 -38.32
CA ALA A 218 14.17 -28.33 -38.35
C ALA A 218 13.73 -29.15 -39.57
N ALA A 219 12.44 -29.15 -39.89
CA ALA A 219 11.91 -29.80 -41.10
C ALA A 219 12.48 -29.18 -42.38
N ALA A 220 12.60 -27.85 -42.44
CA ALA A 220 13.20 -27.15 -43.56
C ALA A 220 14.70 -27.50 -43.71
N THR A 221 15.46 -27.56 -42.62
CA THR A 221 16.86 -28.01 -42.63
C THR A 221 16.98 -29.45 -43.15
N ALA A 222 16.14 -30.36 -42.65
CA ALA A 222 16.13 -31.75 -43.08
C ALA A 222 15.81 -31.88 -44.58
N PHE A 223 14.88 -31.09 -45.09
CA PHE A 223 14.55 -31.05 -46.52
C PHE A 223 15.73 -30.51 -47.35
N CYS A 224 16.37 -29.41 -46.95
CA CYS A 224 17.52 -28.83 -47.64
C CYS A 224 18.71 -29.80 -47.76
N LEU A 225 18.92 -30.64 -46.74
CA LEU A 225 20.00 -31.63 -46.68
C LEU A 225 19.61 -33.01 -47.25
N GLY A 226 18.31 -33.24 -47.50
CA GLY A 226 17.79 -34.50 -48.01
C GLY A 226 18.14 -34.75 -49.48
N LYS A 227 18.09 -36.02 -49.89
CA LYS A 227 18.36 -36.46 -51.28
C LYS A 227 17.41 -35.83 -52.31
N GLU A 228 16.21 -35.46 -51.88
CA GLU A 228 15.16 -34.84 -52.70
C GLU A 228 15.18 -33.30 -52.65
N GLY A 229 16.11 -32.72 -51.88
CA GLY A 229 16.24 -31.28 -51.70
C GLY A 229 17.18 -30.59 -52.70
N ALA A 230 17.57 -29.35 -52.40
CA ALA A 230 18.44 -28.54 -53.25
C ALA A 230 19.81 -29.18 -53.53
N GLY A 231 20.28 -30.07 -52.63
CA GLY A 231 21.52 -30.82 -52.79
C GLY A 231 22.80 -29.96 -52.86
N GLY A 232 23.96 -30.62 -52.76
CA GLY A 232 25.27 -29.98 -52.97
C GLY A 232 25.55 -28.76 -52.08
N SER A 233 26.22 -27.76 -52.65
CA SER A 233 26.63 -26.53 -51.93
C SER A 233 25.46 -25.60 -51.60
N LEU A 234 24.43 -25.57 -52.44
CA LEU A 234 23.24 -24.72 -52.24
C LEU A 234 22.41 -25.21 -51.05
N GLY A 235 22.17 -26.53 -50.94
CA GLY A 235 21.45 -27.12 -49.80
C GLY A 235 22.17 -26.88 -48.46
N LYS A 236 23.51 -27.04 -48.44
CA LYS A 236 24.34 -26.69 -47.26
C LYS A 236 24.24 -25.20 -46.91
N GLY A 237 24.34 -24.31 -47.90
CA GLY A 237 24.22 -22.87 -47.71
C GLY A 237 22.88 -22.46 -47.07
N LEU A 238 21.77 -23.01 -47.57
CA LEU A 238 20.44 -22.76 -47.02
C LEU A 238 20.30 -23.32 -45.60
N ALA A 239 20.81 -24.53 -45.34
CA ALA A 239 20.79 -25.15 -44.01
C ALA A 239 21.56 -24.30 -42.98
N MET A 240 22.71 -23.72 -43.36
CA MET A 240 23.46 -22.80 -42.48
C MET A 240 22.66 -21.54 -42.15
N ILE A 241 21.99 -20.93 -43.14
CA ILE A 241 21.14 -19.75 -42.92
C ILE A 241 19.99 -20.10 -41.97
N ILE A 242 19.31 -21.24 -42.19
CA ILE A 242 18.23 -21.72 -41.30
C ILE A 242 18.75 -21.95 -39.89
N ALA A 243 19.95 -22.51 -39.71
CA ALA A 243 20.54 -22.73 -38.40
C ALA A 243 20.83 -21.40 -37.67
N VAL A 244 21.35 -20.38 -38.37
CA VAL A 244 21.56 -19.03 -37.80
C VAL A 244 20.23 -18.41 -37.38
N ILE A 245 19.18 -18.53 -38.21
CA ILE A 245 17.82 -18.10 -37.87
C ILE A 245 17.32 -18.85 -36.62
N GLY A 246 17.53 -20.17 -36.56
CA GLY A 246 17.16 -21.01 -35.42
C GLY A 246 17.81 -20.56 -34.10
N ILE A 247 19.11 -20.21 -34.13
CA ILE A 247 19.81 -19.62 -32.97
C ILE A 247 19.16 -18.30 -32.57
N GLY A 248 18.97 -17.38 -33.53
CA GLY A 248 18.39 -16.06 -33.27
C GLY A 248 16.98 -16.14 -32.67
N VAL A 249 16.11 -16.96 -33.25
CA VAL A 249 14.76 -17.21 -32.75
C VAL A 249 14.81 -17.78 -31.33
N SER A 250 15.66 -18.79 -31.09
CA SER A 250 15.77 -19.43 -29.78
C SER A 250 16.23 -18.47 -28.68
N LEU A 251 17.22 -17.63 -28.96
CA LEU A 251 17.67 -16.59 -28.03
C LEU A 251 16.60 -15.50 -27.82
N GLY A 252 15.91 -15.09 -28.88
CA GLY A 252 14.81 -14.13 -28.81
C GLY A 252 13.66 -14.61 -27.92
N PHE A 253 13.22 -15.86 -28.09
CA PHE A 253 12.19 -16.47 -27.24
C PHE A 253 12.66 -16.66 -25.79
N SER A 254 13.92 -17.02 -25.56
CA SER A 254 14.50 -17.07 -24.21
C SER A 254 14.39 -15.73 -23.50
N LEU A 255 14.78 -14.64 -24.18
CA LEU A 255 14.71 -13.29 -23.63
C LEU A 255 13.26 -12.87 -23.35
N MET A 256 12.36 -13.13 -24.30
CA MET A 256 10.94 -12.80 -24.16
C MET A 256 10.29 -13.54 -22.99
N LEU A 257 10.58 -14.84 -22.81
CA LEU A 257 10.06 -15.64 -21.68
C LEU A 257 10.68 -15.22 -20.35
N ARG A 258 11.95 -14.79 -20.34
CA ARG A 258 12.59 -14.25 -19.14
C ARG A 258 11.88 -12.99 -18.64
N PHE A 259 11.63 -12.02 -19.52
CA PHE A 259 10.91 -10.80 -19.15
C PHE A 259 9.44 -11.09 -18.83
N GLY A 260 8.78 -11.98 -19.57
CA GLY A 260 7.41 -12.42 -19.27
C GLY A 260 7.29 -13.03 -17.87
N ARG A 261 8.26 -13.87 -17.47
CA ARG A 261 8.32 -14.42 -16.10
C ARG A 261 8.55 -13.35 -15.04
N GLN A 262 9.45 -12.39 -15.28
CA GLN A 262 9.68 -11.28 -14.34
C GLN A 262 8.39 -10.48 -14.13
N TYR A 263 7.70 -10.16 -15.22
CA TYR A 263 6.42 -9.46 -15.18
C TYR A 263 5.33 -10.28 -14.47
N LEU A 264 5.25 -11.59 -14.72
CA LEU A 264 4.36 -12.51 -14.03
C LEU A 264 4.58 -12.52 -12.50
N LEU A 265 5.84 -12.53 -12.07
CA LEU A 265 6.19 -12.50 -10.64
C LEU A 265 5.79 -11.17 -9.99
N ALA A 266 6.01 -10.04 -10.66
CA ALA A 266 5.56 -8.73 -10.18
C ALA A 266 4.02 -8.66 -10.06
N ARG A 267 3.28 -9.29 -10.99
CA ARG A 267 1.81 -9.39 -10.91
C ARG A 267 1.36 -10.29 -9.76
N LYS A 268 2.05 -11.41 -9.52
CA LYS A 268 1.80 -12.27 -8.37
C LYS A 268 2.02 -11.51 -7.05
N GLU A 269 3.06 -10.70 -6.96
CA GLU A 269 3.33 -9.86 -5.78
C GLU A 269 2.21 -8.85 -5.53
N ALA A 270 1.73 -8.16 -6.57
CA ALA A 270 0.59 -7.25 -6.43
C ALA A 270 -0.70 -7.94 -5.95
N VAL A 271 -0.94 -9.19 -6.38
CA VAL A 271 -2.06 -10.00 -5.87
C VAL A 271 -1.87 -10.33 -4.38
N ILE A 272 -0.65 -10.65 -3.97
CA ILE A 272 -0.30 -10.97 -2.57
C ILE A 272 -0.50 -9.74 -1.68
N ASP A 273 -0.10 -8.55 -2.12
CA ASP A 273 -0.25 -7.32 -1.34
C ASP A 273 -1.72 -6.97 -1.11
N LEU A 274 -2.56 -7.10 -2.15
CA LEU A 274 -4.01 -6.91 -2.05
C LEU A 274 -4.64 -7.96 -1.14
N GLU A 275 -4.22 -9.22 -1.24
CA GLU A 275 -4.70 -10.29 -0.38
C GLU A 275 -4.34 -10.07 1.09
N GLU A 276 -3.13 -9.59 1.37
CA GLU A 276 -2.72 -9.25 2.73
C GLU A 276 -3.64 -8.17 3.29
N TYR A 277 -3.93 -7.13 2.51
CA TYR A 277 -4.88 -6.10 2.89
C TYR A 277 -6.29 -6.64 3.18
N MET A 278 -6.80 -7.53 2.34
CA MET A 278 -8.10 -8.18 2.55
C MET A 278 -8.09 -9.08 3.79
N ALA A 279 -6.98 -9.77 4.07
CA ALA A 279 -6.84 -10.61 5.25
C ALA A 279 -6.89 -9.81 6.56
N TRP A 280 -6.35 -8.59 6.57
CA TRP A 280 -6.51 -7.67 7.70
C TRP A 280 -7.98 -7.29 7.97
N HIS A 281 -8.85 -7.37 6.96
CA HIS A 281 -10.28 -7.06 7.06
C HIS A 281 -11.15 -8.33 7.17
N GLY A 282 -10.57 -9.46 7.60
CA GLY A 282 -11.29 -10.71 7.83
C GLY A 282 -11.35 -11.68 6.64
N GLY A 283 -10.65 -11.37 5.55
CA GLY A 283 -10.49 -12.29 4.42
C GLY A 283 -9.51 -13.45 4.69
N GLU A 284 -9.55 -14.48 3.86
CA GLU A 284 -8.60 -15.60 3.92
C GLU A 284 -7.47 -15.44 2.90
N ARG A 285 -6.27 -15.92 3.26
CA ARG A 285 -5.12 -15.97 2.34
C ARG A 285 -5.22 -17.20 1.43
N ILE A 286 -5.33 -16.99 0.13
CA ILE A 286 -5.44 -18.03 -0.90
C ILE A 286 -4.11 -18.19 -1.64
N VAL A 287 -3.55 -17.08 -2.15
CA VAL A 287 -2.34 -17.04 -2.98
C VAL A 287 -1.09 -17.07 -2.12
N ASN A 288 -1.04 -16.26 -1.05
CA ASN A 288 0.04 -16.23 -0.07
C ASN A 288 -0.25 -17.15 1.13
N ARG A 289 -0.75 -18.36 0.85
CA ARG A 289 -1.01 -19.33 1.91
C ARG A 289 0.32 -19.76 2.54
N ARG A 290 0.64 -19.18 3.70
CA ARG A 290 1.76 -19.62 4.53
C ARG A 290 1.50 -21.08 4.92
N THR A 291 2.34 -21.95 4.41
CA THR A 291 2.39 -23.36 4.79
C THR A 291 3.67 -23.50 5.59
N ASP A 292 3.57 -23.92 6.85
CA ASP A 292 4.73 -24.12 7.74
C ASP A 292 5.61 -25.31 7.33
N ASP A 293 5.28 -25.98 6.21
CA ASP A 293 6.01 -27.10 5.65
C ASP A 293 7.13 -26.63 4.70
N PRO A 294 8.42 -26.92 4.99
CA PRO A 294 9.54 -26.63 4.10
C PRO A 294 9.38 -27.19 2.67
N ARG A 295 8.56 -28.24 2.49
CA ARG A 295 8.28 -28.85 1.18
C ARG A 295 7.40 -27.99 0.28
N SER A 296 6.75 -26.95 0.80
CA SER A 296 5.85 -26.08 0.04
C SER A 296 6.54 -24.93 -0.69
N ALA A 297 7.88 -24.86 -0.65
CA ALA A 297 8.65 -23.78 -1.27
C ALA A 297 8.35 -23.57 -2.77
N TYR A 298 7.93 -24.63 -3.47
CA TYR A 298 7.50 -24.56 -4.88
C TYR A 298 6.26 -23.69 -5.11
N LEU A 299 5.41 -23.49 -4.09
CA LEU A 299 4.25 -22.59 -4.16
C LEU A 299 4.69 -21.13 -4.31
N LYS A 300 5.88 -20.78 -3.83
CA LYS A 300 6.45 -19.43 -4.00
C LYS A 300 7.02 -19.26 -5.40
N VAL A 301 7.85 -20.21 -5.85
CA VAL A 301 8.50 -20.19 -7.16
C VAL A 301 8.29 -21.54 -7.84
N SER A 302 7.49 -21.56 -8.91
CA SER A 302 7.28 -22.79 -9.66
C SER A 302 8.54 -23.21 -10.42
N PRO A 303 8.97 -24.49 -10.33
CA PRO A 303 10.05 -25.05 -11.14
C PRO A 303 9.80 -24.92 -12.65
N THR A 304 8.52 -24.92 -13.08
CA THR A 304 8.15 -24.81 -14.50
C THR A 304 8.66 -23.51 -15.13
N GLY A 305 8.73 -22.42 -14.37
CA GLY A 305 9.26 -21.15 -14.86
C GLY A 305 10.74 -21.21 -15.24
N ALA A 306 11.54 -22.02 -14.55
CA ALA A 306 12.93 -22.23 -14.92
C ALA A 306 13.05 -23.06 -16.22
N ILE A 307 12.22 -24.10 -16.33
CA ILE A 307 12.17 -24.96 -17.53
C ILE A 307 11.80 -24.15 -18.77
N MET A 308 10.77 -23.29 -18.67
CA MET A 308 10.33 -22.44 -19.79
C MET A 308 11.45 -21.54 -20.33
N MET A 309 12.34 -21.04 -19.47
CA MET A 309 13.46 -20.20 -19.90
C MET A 309 14.66 -20.99 -20.42
N LEU A 310 14.94 -22.16 -19.84
CA LEU A 310 16.09 -22.99 -20.20
C LEU A 310 15.89 -23.68 -21.55
N LEU A 311 14.65 -24.05 -21.88
CA LEU A 311 14.39 -24.85 -23.06
C LEU A 311 14.80 -24.16 -24.38
N PRO A 312 14.48 -22.88 -24.65
CA PRO A 312 14.96 -22.23 -25.86
C PRO A 312 16.48 -22.10 -25.90
N VAL A 313 17.14 -21.94 -24.75
CA VAL A 313 18.62 -21.90 -24.69
C VAL A 313 19.22 -23.25 -25.09
N LEU A 314 18.63 -24.36 -24.64
CA LEU A 314 19.06 -25.70 -25.04
C LEU A 314 18.88 -25.92 -26.55
N VAL A 315 17.75 -25.50 -27.11
CA VAL A 315 17.50 -25.57 -28.56
C VAL A 315 18.47 -24.69 -29.34
N ALA A 316 18.85 -23.51 -28.83
CA ALA A 316 19.89 -22.68 -29.44
C ALA A 316 21.24 -23.42 -29.51
N ALA A 317 21.60 -24.17 -28.46
CA ALA A 317 22.79 -25.01 -28.45
C ALA A 317 22.70 -26.15 -29.48
N CYS A 318 21.53 -26.75 -29.68
CA CYS A 318 21.31 -27.72 -30.76
C CYS A 318 21.53 -27.09 -32.14
N TRP A 319 21.02 -25.89 -32.39
CA TRP A 319 21.25 -25.18 -33.66
C TRP A 319 22.72 -24.81 -33.87
N LEU A 320 23.44 -24.43 -32.81
CA LEU A 320 24.89 -24.23 -32.86
C LEU A 320 25.64 -25.51 -33.24
N ALA A 321 25.24 -26.66 -32.69
CA ALA A 321 25.83 -27.94 -33.04
C ALA A 321 25.57 -28.29 -34.52
N VAL A 322 24.34 -28.09 -35.02
CA VAL A 322 24.00 -28.27 -36.44
C VAL A 322 24.86 -27.36 -37.33
N LEU A 323 24.98 -26.09 -36.98
CA LEU A 323 25.81 -25.14 -37.72
C LEU A 323 27.29 -25.55 -37.72
N GLY A 324 27.80 -26.02 -36.58
CA GLY A 324 29.18 -26.51 -36.45
C GLY A 324 29.46 -27.71 -37.36
N VAL A 325 28.54 -28.67 -37.43
CA VAL A 325 28.64 -29.81 -38.37
C VAL A 325 28.64 -29.34 -39.82
N LEU A 326 27.73 -28.42 -40.18
CA LEU A 326 27.64 -27.90 -41.55
C LEU A 326 28.86 -27.10 -42.01
N ILE A 327 29.62 -26.52 -41.08
CA ILE A 327 30.88 -25.80 -41.38
C ILE A 327 32.05 -26.79 -41.50
N ALA A 328 32.04 -27.89 -40.76
CA ALA A 328 33.10 -28.89 -40.76
C ALA A 328 33.06 -29.83 -41.97
N ASP A 329 31.88 -30.06 -42.54
CA ASP A 329 31.62 -30.89 -43.74
C ASP A 329 31.71 -30.12 -45.07
#